data_AF-A0A933M5Z9-F1
#
_entry.id   AF-A0A933M5Z9-F1
#
_cell.length_a   1.000
_cell.length_b   1.000
_cell.length_c   1.000
_cell.angle_alpha   90.00
_cell.angle_beta   90.00
_cell.angle_gamma   90.00
#
_symmetry.space_group_name_H-M   'P 1'
#
loop_
_entity.id
_entity.type
_entity.pdbx_description
1 polymer ?
#
loop_
_entity_poly.entity_id
_entity_poly.type
_entity_poly.pdbx_seq_one_letter_code
_entity_poly.pdbx_strand_id
1 'polypeptide(L)'
;MSQSSPELDMESLDPNEAKLAKVLLDNGKLTQEQVKEYLDFRADLEKGGKKYLGDILVERGYLPRQVVDDFFTEHNQLYLDFCSRLKDEGFLNREQFNQIMAHPHSDTNVVSVMEDLGIMTKENFSKLFANKVNALRLGDWLLAKRKIDPALLTKALAEQKIYRFEDYLVYHDLAPKSLIDYIKSKLGMH
;
A
#
# COMPACT_ATOMS: atom_id res chain seq x y z
N MET A 1 -28.77 25.57 21.71
CA MET A 1 -28.13 24.27 21.99
C MET A 1 -26.89 24.20 21.15
N SER A 2 -25.73 24.41 21.77
CA SER A 2 -24.43 24.33 21.10
C SER A 2 -24.20 22.88 20.71
N GLN A 3 -24.23 22.58 19.41
CA GLN A 3 -23.75 21.30 18.91
C GLN A 3 -22.25 21.28 19.12
N SER A 4 -21.79 20.49 20.09
CA SER A 4 -20.39 20.15 20.25
C SER A 4 -19.96 19.43 18.98
N SER A 5 -19.18 20.10 18.14
CA SER A 5 -18.48 19.43 17.04
C SER A 5 -17.67 18.28 17.62
N PRO A 6 -17.62 17.11 16.96
CA PRO A 6 -16.77 16.02 17.43
C PRO A 6 -15.33 16.54 17.53
N GLU A 7 -14.74 16.45 18.73
CA GLU A 7 -13.32 16.77 18.91
C GLU A 7 -12.51 15.86 17.98
N LEU A 8 -11.68 16.46 17.13
CA LEU A 8 -10.73 15.71 16.32
C LEU A 8 -9.74 15.02 17.25
N ASP A 9 -9.58 13.72 17.12
CA ASP A 9 -8.54 12.95 17.80
C ASP A 9 -7.18 13.20 17.13
N MET A 10 -6.66 14.40 17.34
CA MET A 10 -5.34 14.82 16.88
C MET A 10 -4.21 14.11 17.63
N GLU A 11 -4.51 13.40 18.74
CA GLU A 11 -3.53 12.64 19.52
C GLU A 11 -3.11 11.34 18.83
N SER A 12 -3.95 10.84 17.91
CA SER A 12 -3.61 9.72 17.02
C SER A 12 -2.55 10.06 15.96
N LEU A 13 -2.30 11.35 15.70
CA LEU A 13 -1.29 11.81 14.75
C LEU A 13 0.11 11.77 15.36
N ASP A 14 1.13 11.60 14.52
CA ASP A 14 2.48 11.85 14.99
C ASP A 14 2.66 13.36 15.32
N PRO A 15 3.60 13.73 16.22
CA PRO A 15 3.74 15.11 16.67
C PRO A 15 3.98 16.14 15.56
N ASN A 16 4.57 15.70 14.44
CA ASN A 16 4.86 16.55 13.31
C ASN A 16 3.61 16.74 12.45
N GLU A 17 2.87 15.67 12.19
CA GLU A 17 1.57 15.74 11.50
C GLU A 17 0.55 16.58 12.27
N ALA A 18 0.47 16.43 13.60
CA ALA A 18 -0.43 17.20 14.44
C ALA A 18 -0.15 18.71 14.34
N LYS A 19 1.14 19.12 14.34
CA LYS A 19 1.54 20.53 14.16
C LYS A 19 1.16 21.05 12.78
N LEU A 20 1.43 20.26 11.73
CA LEU A 20 1.08 20.64 10.36
C LEU A 20 -0.44 20.80 10.20
N ALA A 21 -1.22 19.83 10.67
CA ALA A 21 -2.69 19.86 10.64
C ALA A 21 -3.25 21.07 11.39
N LYS A 22 -2.72 21.37 12.58
CA LYS A 22 -3.10 22.56 13.35
C LYS A 22 -2.85 23.85 12.59
N VAL A 23 -1.65 24.02 12.01
CA VAL A 23 -1.34 25.23 11.22
C VAL A 23 -2.26 25.37 10.02
N LEU A 24 -2.56 24.28 9.31
CA LEU A 24 -3.45 24.33 8.15
C LEU A 24 -4.90 24.65 8.54
N LEU A 25 -5.40 24.11 9.66
CA LEU A 25 -6.72 24.44 10.21
C LEU A 25 -6.80 25.91 10.66
N ASP A 26 -5.83 26.37 11.45
CA ASP A 26 -5.79 27.73 12.01
C ASP A 26 -5.75 28.80 10.90
N ASN A 27 -5.18 28.46 9.73
CA ASN A 27 -5.09 29.35 8.57
C ASN A 27 -6.22 29.14 7.54
N GLY A 28 -7.23 28.33 7.86
CA GLY A 28 -8.37 28.04 6.98
C GLY A 28 -7.98 27.36 5.66
N LYS A 29 -6.84 26.66 5.64
CA LYS A 29 -6.37 25.85 4.49
C LYS A 29 -6.95 24.45 4.49
N LEU A 30 -7.42 23.98 5.64
CA LEU A 30 -8.18 22.75 5.80
C LEU A 30 -9.43 23.00 6.62
N THR A 31 -10.44 22.15 6.43
CA THR A 31 -11.60 22.05 7.32
C THR A 31 -11.42 20.91 8.32
N GLN A 32 -12.22 20.92 9.38
CA GLN A 32 -12.23 19.85 10.38
C GLN A 32 -12.63 18.51 9.75
N GLU A 33 -13.57 18.54 8.80
CA GLU A 33 -14.03 17.39 8.04
C GLU A 33 -12.90 16.76 7.22
N GLN A 34 -12.08 17.57 6.54
CA GLN A 34 -10.94 17.08 5.75
C GLN A 34 -9.86 16.42 6.63
N VAL A 35 -9.64 16.93 7.83
CA VAL A 35 -8.73 16.28 8.80
C VAL A 35 -9.35 14.98 9.32
N LYS A 36 -10.65 14.97 9.61
CA LYS A 36 -11.36 13.74 9.99
C LYS A 36 -11.28 12.67 8.90
N GLU A 37 -11.46 13.04 7.63
CA GLU A 37 -11.33 12.10 6.49
C GLU A 37 -9.93 11.48 6.43
N TYR A 38 -8.88 12.24 6.72
CA TYR A 38 -7.53 11.69 6.85
C TYR A 38 -7.40 10.73 8.03
N LEU A 39 -7.95 11.07 9.20
CA LEU A 39 -7.91 10.21 10.38
C LEU A 39 -8.62 8.88 10.14
N ASP A 40 -9.80 8.94 9.50
CA ASP A 40 -10.55 7.75 9.09
C ASP A 40 -9.73 6.90 8.10
N PHE A 41 -9.14 7.54 7.08
CA PHE A 41 -8.24 6.88 6.12
C PHE A 41 -7.03 6.21 6.78
N ARG A 42 -6.41 6.88 7.75
CA ARG A 42 -5.25 6.35 8.49
C ARG A 42 -5.65 5.17 9.37
N ALA A 43 -6.78 5.26 10.07
CA ALA A 43 -7.27 4.16 10.89
C ALA A 43 -7.52 2.90 10.04
N ASP A 44 -7.98 3.06 8.80
CA ASP A 44 -8.14 1.97 7.85
C ASP A 44 -6.78 1.40 7.39
N LEU A 45 -5.77 2.26 7.15
CA LEU A 45 -4.40 1.81 6.85
C LEU A 45 -3.75 1.08 8.02
N GLU A 46 -3.99 1.50 9.26
CA GLU A 46 -3.42 0.85 10.45
C GLU A 46 -4.04 -0.53 10.70
N LYS A 47 -5.33 -0.70 10.39
CA LYS A 47 -6.04 -2.00 10.50
C LYS A 47 -5.71 -2.94 9.34
N GLY A 48 -5.73 -2.44 8.11
CA GLY A 48 -5.57 -3.22 6.89
C GLY A 48 -4.13 -3.33 6.38
N GLY A 49 -3.23 -2.54 6.93
CA GLY A 49 -1.88 -2.39 6.43
C GLY A 49 -1.81 -1.59 5.12
N LYS A 50 -0.62 -1.60 4.51
CA LYS A 50 -0.35 -0.95 3.24
C LYS A 50 -1.18 -1.59 2.12
N LYS A 51 -1.93 -0.79 1.37
CA LYS A 51 -2.64 -1.25 0.17
C LYS A 51 -1.67 -1.70 -0.93
N TYR A 52 -1.92 -2.88 -1.51
CA TYR A 52 -1.16 -3.35 -2.67
C TYR A 52 -1.71 -2.75 -3.96
N LEU A 53 -0.83 -2.56 -4.95
CA LEU A 53 -1.21 -1.98 -6.25
C LEU A 53 -2.36 -2.76 -6.89
N GLY A 54 -2.31 -4.10 -6.85
CA GLY A 54 -3.38 -4.95 -7.39
C GLY A 54 -4.73 -4.69 -6.76
N ASP A 55 -4.79 -4.53 -5.44
CA ASP A 55 -6.04 -4.27 -4.73
C ASP A 55 -6.57 -2.86 -5.04
N ILE A 56 -5.70 -1.84 -5.07
CA ILE A 56 -6.09 -0.46 -5.47
C ILE A 56 -6.70 -0.46 -6.88
N LEU A 57 -6.08 -1.16 -7.83
CA LEU A 57 -6.56 -1.22 -9.21
C LEU A 57 -7.96 -1.86 -9.32
N VAL A 58 -8.24 -2.86 -8.49
CA VAL A 58 -9.54 -3.54 -8.46
C VAL A 58 -10.59 -2.69 -7.72
N GLU A 59 -10.27 -2.16 -6.55
CA GLU A 59 -11.14 -1.31 -5.74
C GLU A 59 -11.60 -0.05 -6.50
N ARG A 60 -10.70 0.53 -7.29
CA ARG A 60 -11.02 1.71 -8.14
C ARG A 60 -11.74 1.36 -9.44
N GLY A 61 -11.97 0.07 -9.70
CA GLY A 61 -12.61 -0.42 -10.93
C GLY A 61 -11.75 -0.23 -12.19
N TYR A 62 -10.44 -0.02 -12.05
CA TYR A 62 -9.54 0.16 -13.18
C TYR A 62 -9.29 -1.16 -13.91
N LEU A 63 -9.33 -2.29 -13.17
CA LEU A 63 -9.18 -3.63 -13.70
C LEU A 63 -10.08 -4.62 -12.95
N PRO A 64 -10.54 -5.70 -13.60
CA PRO A 64 -11.15 -6.82 -12.91
C PRO A 64 -10.09 -7.62 -12.14
N ARG A 65 -10.50 -8.23 -11.01
CA ARG A 65 -9.62 -9.05 -10.16
C ARG A 65 -8.90 -10.15 -10.95
N GLN A 66 -9.59 -10.77 -11.90
CA GLN A 66 -9.03 -11.80 -12.78
C GLN A 66 -7.73 -11.37 -13.48
N VAL A 67 -7.59 -10.09 -13.89
CA VAL A 67 -6.37 -9.61 -14.56
C VAL A 67 -5.17 -9.59 -13.61
N VAL A 68 -5.42 -9.33 -12.32
CA VAL A 68 -4.37 -9.40 -11.30
C VAL A 68 -4.02 -10.86 -11.01
N ASP A 69 -5.01 -11.74 -10.96
CA ASP A 69 -4.79 -13.17 -10.74
C ASP A 69 -4.04 -13.82 -11.93
N ASP A 70 -4.30 -13.39 -13.17
CA ASP A 70 -3.56 -13.79 -14.37
C ASP A 70 -2.06 -13.45 -14.23
N PHE A 71 -1.73 -12.28 -13.68
CA PHE A 71 -0.34 -11.90 -13.42
C PHE A 71 0.35 -12.89 -12.46
N PHE A 72 -0.32 -13.22 -11.35
CA PHE A 72 0.23 -14.17 -10.38
C PHE A 72 0.38 -15.56 -10.99
N THR A 73 -0.61 -16.02 -11.76
CA THR A 73 -0.58 -17.31 -12.45
C THR A 73 0.57 -17.39 -13.45
N GLU A 74 0.75 -16.35 -14.29
CA GLU A 74 1.84 -16.30 -15.28
C GLU A 74 3.23 -16.34 -14.63
N HIS A 75 3.37 -15.77 -13.43
CA HIS A 75 4.65 -15.69 -12.71
C HIS A 75 4.80 -16.78 -11.65
N ASN A 76 3.80 -17.65 -11.47
CA ASN A 76 3.76 -18.55 -10.32
C ASN A 76 4.91 -19.55 -10.32
N GLN A 77 5.35 -20.01 -11.49
CA GLN A 77 6.53 -20.88 -11.58
C GLN A 77 7.79 -20.21 -11.03
N LEU A 78 7.99 -18.92 -11.33
CA LEU A 78 9.14 -18.17 -10.82
C LEU A 78 9.06 -17.99 -9.30
N TYR A 79 7.85 -17.82 -8.76
CA TYR A 79 7.63 -17.77 -7.32
C TYR A 79 7.87 -19.13 -6.65
N LEU A 80 7.44 -20.24 -7.25
CA LEU A 80 7.70 -21.60 -6.78
C LEU A 80 9.21 -21.90 -6.74
N ASP A 81 9.93 -21.53 -7.81
CA ASP A 81 11.39 -21.67 -7.88
C ASP A 81 12.06 -20.85 -6.76
N PHE A 82 11.54 -19.65 -6.48
CA PHE A 82 12.01 -18.83 -5.38
C PHE A 82 11.72 -19.46 -4.01
N CYS A 83 10.54 -20.06 -3.80
CA CYS A 83 10.23 -20.81 -2.58
C CYS A 83 11.22 -21.97 -2.36
N SER A 84 11.61 -22.68 -3.43
CA SER A 84 12.63 -23.73 -3.33
C SER A 84 13.97 -23.18 -2.84
N ARG A 85 14.40 -22.02 -3.36
CA ARG A 85 15.61 -21.33 -2.88
C ARG A 85 15.49 -20.86 -1.43
N LEU A 86 14.34 -20.31 -1.03
CA LEU A 86 14.11 -19.93 0.37
C LEU A 86 14.24 -21.12 1.32
N LYS A 87 13.79 -22.30 0.90
CA LYS A 87 13.97 -23.54 1.66
C LYS A 87 15.45 -23.94 1.73
N ASP A 88 16.17 -23.89 0.61
CA ASP A 88 17.60 -24.23 0.57
C ASP A 88 18.47 -23.24 1.37
N GLU A 89 18.08 -21.98 1.44
CA GLU A 89 18.72 -20.93 2.24
C GLU A 89 18.28 -20.93 3.72
N GLY A 90 17.35 -21.80 4.12
CA GLY A 90 16.89 -21.93 5.50
C GLY A 90 15.85 -20.91 5.96
N PHE A 91 15.32 -20.08 5.06
CA PHE A 91 14.18 -19.19 5.35
C PHE A 91 12.85 -19.94 5.46
N LEU A 92 12.75 -21.11 4.83
CA LEU A 92 11.62 -22.04 4.98
C LEU A 92 12.15 -23.37 5.50
N ASN A 93 11.51 -23.91 6.53
CA ASN A 93 11.81 -25.27 6.95
C ASN A 93 11.10 -26.28 6.01
N ARG A 94 11.48 -27.57 6.12
CA ARG A 94 10.93 -28.64 5.27
C ARG A 94 9.42 -28.80 5.42
N GLU A 95 8.88 -28.62 6.62
CA GLU A 95 7.45 -28.74 6.89
C GLU A 95 6.66 -27.62 6.22
N GLN A 96 7.08 -26.37 6.41
CA GLN A 96 6.50 -25.18 5.76
C GLN A 96 6.52 -25.33 4.24
N PHE A 97 7.66 -25.73 3.67
CA PHE A 97 7.77 -25.94 2.22
C PHE A 97 6.78 -27.01 1.73
N ASN A 98 6.68 -28.15 2.43
CA ASN A 98 5.74 -29.20 2.08
C ASN A 98 4.28 -28.75 2.20
N GLN A 99 3.93 -27.95 3.22
CA GLN A 99 2.59 -27.38 3.37
C GLN A 99 2.23 -26.46 2.21
N ILE A 100 3.16 -25.61 1.77
CA ILE A 100 2.97 -24.76 0.59
C ILE A 100 2.71 -25.62 -0.65
N MET A 101 3.56 -26.62 -0.92
CA MET A 101 3.44 -27.46 -2.12
C MET A 101 2.20 -28.35 -2.12
N ALA A 102 1.69 -28.73 -0.94
CA ALA A 102 0.48 -29.53 -0.81
C ALA A 102 -0.81 -28.70 -0.90
N HIS A 103 -0.71 -27.36 -0.88
CA HIS A 103 -1.88 -26.50 -0.88
C HIS A 103 -2.58 -26.50 -2.26
N PRO A 104 -3.92 -26.58 -2.34
CA PRO A 104 -4.67 -26.66 -3.60
C PRO A 104 -4.45 -25.49 -4.56
N HIS A 105 -4.03 -24.32 -4.05
CA HIS A 105 -3.82 -23.10 -4.83
C HIS A 105 -2.32 -22.78 -5.06
N SER A 106 -1.43 -23.71 -4.74
CA SER A 106 0.02 -23.50 -4.85
C SER A 106 0.49 -23.37 -6.30
N ASP A 107 -0.23 -23.97 -7.24
CA ASP A 107 0.04 -23.96 -8.68
C ASP A 107 -0.39 -22.67 -9.39
N THR A 108 -1.22 -21.86 -8.74
CA THR A 108 -1.82 -20.64 -9.29
C THR A 108 -1.33 -19.39 -8.57
N ASN A 109 -1.24 -19.40 -7.23
CA ASN A 109 -0.81 -18.24 -6.47
C ASN A 109 -0.12 -18.63 -5.16
N VAL A 110 1.12 -19.10 -5.26
CA VAL A 110 1.93 -19.51 -4.12
C VAL A 110 2.12 -18.39 -3.09
N VAL A 111 2.12 -17.12 -3.52
CA VAL A 111 2.29 -15.98 -2.62
C VAL A 111 1.09 -15.84 -1.67
N SER A 112 -0.14 -16.04 -2.17
CA SER A 112 -1.33 -16.03 -1.33
C SER A 112 -1.36 -17.25 -0.41
N VAL A 113 -0.96 -18.42 -0.90
CA VAL A 113 -0.82 -19.63 -0.07
C VAL A 113 0.12 -19.41 1.12
N MET A 114 1.28 -18.77 0.91
CA MET A 114 2.23 -18.50 1.99
C MET A 114 1.65 -17.58 3.08
N GLU A 115 0.81 -16.63 2.68
CA GLU A 115 0.11 -15.73 3.60
C GLU A 115 -1.01 -16.45 4.36
N ASP A 116 -1.83 -17.23 3.66
CA ASP A 116 -2.92 -18.02 4.24
C ASP A 116 -2.42 -19.03 5.27
N LEU A 117 -1.26 -19.65 5.02
CA LEU A 117 -0.61 -20.58 5.95
C LEU A 117 0.12 -19.87 7.11
N GLY A 118 0.13 -18.53 7.15
CA GLY A 118 0.83 -17.75 8.16
C GLY A 118 2.36 -17.89 8.12
N ILE A 119 2.91 -18.39 7.01
CA ILE A 119 4.36 -18.60 6.83
C ILE A 119 5.06 -17.27 6.59
N MET A 120 4.48 -16.42 5.74
CA MET A 120 5.02 -15.11 5.41
C MET A 120 3.94 -14.21 4.80
N THR A 121 3.97 -12.92 5.11
CA THR A 121 3.08 -11.94 4.48
C THR A 121 3.46 -11.67 3.02
N LYS A 122 2.49 -11.26 2.19
CA LYS A 122 2.73 -10.82 0.81
C LYS A 122 3.81 -9.73 0.71
N GLU A 123 3.85 -8.80 1.67
CA GLU A 123 4.84 -7.74 1.72
C GLU A 123 6.27 -8.28 1.94
N ASN A 124 6.44 -9.17 2.92
CA ASN A 124 7.75 -9.75 3.22
C ASN A 124 8.25 -10.61 2.04
N PHE A 125 7.36 -11.38 1.42
CA PHE A 125 7.69 -12.13 0.21
C PHE A 125 8.13 -11.19 -0.91
N SER A 126 7.36 -10.14 -1.19
CA SER A 126 7.65 -9.18 -2.25
C SER A 126 9.00 -8.47 -2.04
N LYS A 127 9.32 -8.10 -0.80
CA LYS A 127 10.63 -7.50 -0.45
C LYS A 127 11.78 -8.47 -0.70
N LEU A 128 11.67 -9.71 -0.22
CA LEU A 128 12.72 -10.73 -0.42
C LEU A 128 12.91 -11.06 -1.90
N PHE A 129 11.80 -11.23 -2.61
CA PHE A 129 11.80 -11.56 -4.03
C PHE A 129 12.42 -10.44 -4.86
N ALA A 130 11.99 -9.18 -4.68
CA ALA A 130 12.53 -8.05 -5.42
C ALA A 130 14.03 -7.81 -5.18
N ASN A 131 14.54 -8.17 -3.99
CA ASN A 131 15.96 -8.04 -3.66
C ASN A 131 16.82 -9.14 -4.31
N LYS A 132 16.25 -10.30 -4.63
CA LYS A 132 16.98 -11.50 -5.08
C LYS A 132 16.68 -11.90 -6.52
N VAL A 133 15.58 -11.41 -7.09
CA VAL A 133 15.07 -11.80 -8.40
C VAL A 133 14.73 -10.55 -9.19
N ASN A 134 15.34 -10.40 -10.36
CA ASN A 134 14.97 -9.35 -11.31
C ASN A 134 13.73 -9.79 -12.09
N ALA A 135 12.56 -9.58 -11.48
CA ALA A 135 11.27 -9.93 -12.06
C ALA A 135 10.48 -8.69 -12.48
N LEU A 136 9.61 -8.87 -13.48
CA LEU A 136 8.71 -7.84 -13.94
C LEU A 136 7.68 -7.52 -12.85
N ARG A 137 7.52 -6.25 -12.51
CA ARG A 137 6.53 -5.82 -11.52
C ARG A 137 5.13 -5.79 -12.16
N LEU A 138 4.08 -5.91 -11.35
CA LEU A 138 2.70 -5.88 -11.82
C LEU A 138 2.42 -4.67 -12.73
N GLY A 139 2.83 -3.47 -12.33
CA GLY A 139 2.64 -2.26 -13.14
C GLY A 139 3.29 -2.36 -14.53
N ASP A 140 4.53 -2.82 -14.59
CA ASP A 140 5.27 -2.97 -15.85
C ASP A 140 4.64 -4.05 -16.74
N TRP A 141 4.21 -5.16 -16.14
CA TRP A 141 3.50 -6.23 -16.84
C TRP A 141 2.17 -5.74 -17.42
N LEU A 142 1.38 -4.97 -16.66
CA LEU A 142 0.11 -4.42 -17.13
C LEU A 142 0.30 -3.49 -18.34
N LEU A 143 1.34 -2.65 -18.33
CA LEU A 143 1.68 -1.79 -19.46
C LEU A 143 2.13 -2.61 -20.67
N ALA A 144 3.03 -3.57 -20.47
CA ALA A 144 3.57 -4.43 -21.53
C ALA A 144 2.45 -5.22 -22.23
N LYS A 145 1.48 -5.73 -21.47
CA LYS A 145 0.31 -6.47 -21.98
C LYS A 145 -0.83 -5.55 -22.45
N ARG A 146 -0.67 -4.23 -22.36
CA ARG A 146 -1.70 -3.21 -22.66
C ARG A 146 -3.02 -3.48 -21.93
N LYS A 147 -2.93 -3.95 -20.69
CA LYS A 147 -4.08 -4.27 -19.84
C LYS A 147 -4.61 -3.04 -19.09
N ILE A 148 -3.81 -1.98 -18.98
CA ILE A 148 -4.17 -0.76 -18.24
C ILE A 148 -3.79 0.51 -19.02
N ASP A 149 -4.58 1.57 -18.84
CA ASP A 149 -4.20 2.92 -19.25
C ASP A 149 -3.06 3.46 -18.35
N PRO A 150 -1.96 3.99 -18.92
CA PRO A 150 -0.85 4.56 -18.15
C PRO A 150 -1.24 5.64 -17.15
N ALA A 151 -2.26 6.46 -17.45
CA ALA A 151 -2.75 7.49 -16.54
C ALA A 151 -3.48 6.89 -15.33
N LEU A 152 -4.25 5.82 -15.53
CA LEU A 152 -4.90 5.10 -14.42
C LEU A 152 -3.87 4.39 -13.53
N LEU A 153 -2.85 3.77 -14.14
CA LEU A 153 -1.74 3.18 -13.38
C LEU A 153 -1.00 4.25 -12.56
N THR A 154 -0.76 5.43 -13.14
CA THR A 154 -0.11 6.54 -12.45
C THR A 154 -0.91 6.99 -11.24
N LYS A 155 -2.24 7.10 -11.36
CA LYS A 155 -3.13 7.43 -10.23
C LYS A 155 -3.06 6.37 -9.13
N ALA A 156 -3.17 5.09 -9.48
CA ALA A 156 -3.11 4.00 -8.52
C ALA A 156 -1.75 3.91 -7.79
N LEU A 157 -0.65 4.17 -8.51
CA LEU A 157 0.69 4.24 -7.91
C LEU A 157 0.87 5.47 -7.01
N ALA A 158 0.22 6.59 -7.32
CA ALA A 158 0.19 7.75 -6.43
C ALA A 158 -0.59 7.44 -5.15
N GLU A 159 -1.74 6.79 -5.27
CA GLU A 159 -2.53 6.35 -4.11
C GLU A 159 -1.78 5.36 -3.23
N GLN A 160 -1.07 4.42 -3.84
CA GLN A 160 -0.24 3.45 -3.11
C GLN A 160 0.85 4.10 -2.26
N LYS A 161 1.21 5.36 -2.54
CA LYS A 161 2.27 6.09 -1.85
C LYS A 161 1.76 6.96 -0.70
N ILE A 162 0.47 6.94 -0.41
CA ILE A 162 -0.10 7.72 0.70
C ILE A 162 0.17 6.97 2.00
N TYR A 163 1.13 7.44 2.79
CA TYR A 163 1.43 6.91 4.13
C TYR A 163 1.31 7.94 5.23
N ARG A 164 1.57 9.20 4.89
CA ARG A 164 1.60 10.31 5.83
C ARG A 164 0.57 11.35 5.46
N PHE A 165 0.32 12.23 6.41
CA PHE A 165 -0.62 13.32 6.24
C PHE A 165 -0.24 14.21 5.05
N GLU A 166 1.04 14.52 4.90
CA GLU A 166 1.53 15.31 3.76
C GLU A 166 1.26 14.64 2.40
N ASP A 167 1.40 13.32 2.31
CA ASP A 167 1.10 12.58 1.08
C ASP A 167 -0.40 12.67 0.75
N TYR A 168 -1.24 12.52 1.78
CA TYR A 168 -2.69 12.60 1.66
C TYR A 168 -3.13 13.99 1.17
N LEU A 169 -2.58 15.05 1.77
CA LEU A 169 -2.87 16.42 1.39
C LEU A 169 -2.52 16.73 -0.06
N VAL A 170 -1.36 16.25 -0.53
CA VAL A 170 -0.94 16.45 -1.92
C VAL A 170 -1.80 15.62 -2.87
N TYR A 171 -2.09 14.36 -2.52
CA TYR A 171 -2.87 13.46 -3.37
C TYR A 171 -4.30 13.95 -3.60
N HIS A 172 -4.94 14.48 -2.55
CA HIS A 172 -6.31 15.00 -2.61
C HIS A 172 -6.40 16.48 -3.01
N ASP A 173 -5.29 17.09 -3.45
CA ASP A 173 -5.20 18.51 -3.84
C ASP A 173 -5.69 19.48 -2.74
N LEU A 174 -5.50 19.09 -1.47
CA LEU A 174 -5.89 19.88 -0.30
C LEU A 174 -4.82 20.91 0.05
N ALA A 175 -3.55 20.57 -0.16
CA ALA A 175 -2.44 21.51 -0.03
C ALA A 175 -1.32 21.17 -1.02
N PRO A 176 -0.78 22.15 -1.75
CA PRO A 176 0.34 21.90 -2.64
C PRO A 176 1.61 21.61 -1.83
N LYS A 177 2.46 20.74 -2.35
CA LYS A 177 3.72 20.34 -1.70
C LYS A 177 4.58 21.54 -1.27
N SER A 178 4.65 22.58 -2.10
CA SER A 178 5.41 23.80 -1.78
C SER A 178 4.92 24.52 -0.52
N LEU A 179 3.61 24.48 -0.25
CA LEU A 179 3.05 25.05 0.98
C LEU A 179 3.42 24.19 2.20
N ILE A 180 3.32 22.87 2.05
CA ILE A 180 3.68 21.92 3.12
C ILE A 180 5.16 22.09 3.47
N ASP A 181 6.05 22.09 2.48
CA ASP A 181 7.50 22.28 2.66
C ASP A 181 7.80 23.63 3.33
N TYR A 182 7.11 24.69 2.93
CA TYR A 182 7.23 26.01 3.56
C TYR A 182 6.84 25.95 5.05
N ILE A 183 5.69 25.37 5.40
CA ILE A 183 5.24 25.25 6.80
C ILE A 183 6.24 24.43 7.62
N LYS A 184 6.67 23.27 7.11
CA LYS A 184 7.66 22.41 7.78
C LYS A 184 8.97 23.15 8.06
N SER A 185 9.46 23.93 7.09
CA SER A 185 10.66 24.75 7.28
C SER A 185 10.51 25.80 8.40
N LYS A 186 9.32 26.41 8.53
CA LYS A 186 9.03 27.39 9.59
C LYS A 186 8.87 26.75 10.96
N LEU A 187 8.42 25.51 11.01
CA LEU A 187 8.25 24.74 12.24
C LEU A 187 9.51 23.98 12.67
N GLY A 188 10.60 24.05 11.90
CA GLY A 188 11.83 23.29 12.17
C GLY A 188 11.65 21.77 12.06
N MET A 189 10.72 21.34 11.19
CA MET A 189 10.44 19.94 10.93
C MET A 189 11.33 19.47 9.77
N HIS A 190 12.08 18.38 9.97
CA HIS A 190 12.92 17.74 8.97
C HIS A 190 12.34 16.38 8.57
#